data_AF-A0A080LRD6-F1
#
_entry.id   AF-A0A080LRD6-F1
#
_cell.length_a   1.000
_cell.length_b   1.000
_cell.length_c   1.000
_cell.angle_alpha   90.00
_cell.angle_beta   90.00
_cell.angle_gamma   90.00
#
_symmetry.space_group_name_H-M   'P 1'
#
loop_
_entity.id
_entity.type
_entity.pdbx_description
1 polymer ?
#
loop_
_entity_poly.entity_id
_entity_poly.type
_entity_poly.pdbx_seq_one_letter_code
_entity_poly.pdbx_strand_id
1 'polypeptide(L)'
;MNTTFTSTDKPLLNVSPIDDLKQAASKMLGAERRSFEAAMALKYCQGNARQAELLFGWSRHSVELGLHERRSGVICLGVQAAFCGNK
;
A
#
# COMPACT_ATOMS: atom_id res chain seq x y z
N MET A 1 -31.02 32.52 -10.53
CA MET A 1 -31.43 31.10 -10.62
C MET A 1 -30.25 30.29 -10.09
N ASN A 2 -30.37 29.83 -8.85
CA ASN A 2 -29.23 29.50 -8.00
C ASN A 2 -29.32 28.01 -7.72
N THR A 3 -28.67 27.19 -8.54
CA THR A 3 -28.70 25.74 -8.35
C THR A 3 -27.64 25.35 -7.33
N THR A 4 -28.06 25.24 -6.07
CA THR A 4 -27.28 24.62 -5.00
C THR A 4 -27.17 23.13 -5.27
N PHE A 5 -25.97 22.63 -5.58
CA PHE A 5 -25.68 21.21 -5.55
C PHE A 5 -25.61 20.74 -4.10
N THR A 6 -26.66 20.08 -3.62
CA THR A 6 -26.65 19.36 -2.35
C THR A 6 -25.78 18.12 -2.51
N SER A 7 -24.66 18.12 -1.79
CA SER A 7 -23.75 16.97 -1.68
C SER A 7 -24.52 15.78 -1.14
N THR A 8 -24.63 14.73 -1.95
CA THR A 8 -25.25 13.45 -1.59
C THR A 8 -24.46 12.75 -0.49
N ASP A 9 -25.18 12.32 0.54
CA ASP A 9 -24.70 11.54 1.67
C ASP A 9 -23.93 10.30 1.20
N LYS A 10 -22.59 10.37 1.28
CA LYS A 10 -21.73 9.19 1.32
C LYS A 10 -21.89 8.59 2.72
N PRO A 11 -22.13 7.27 2.88
CA PRO A 11 -22.19 6.67 4.20
C PRO A 11 -20.91 7.05 4.96
N LEU A 12 -21.09 7.69 6.12
CA LEU A 12 -20.05 8.13 7.02
C LEU A 12 -19.38 6.91 7.68
N LEU A 13 -18.72 6.09 6.88
CA LEU A 13 -17.72 5.17 7.38
C LEU A 13 -16.57 6.05 7.84
N ASN A 14 -16.48 6.28 9.14
CA ASN A 14 -15.31 6.86 9.83
C ASN A 14 -14.14 5.84 9.83
N VAL A 15 -14.02 5.08 8.74
CA VAL A 15 -13.05 4.03 8.51
C VAL A 15 -11.88 4.70 7.83
N SER A 16 -10.72 4.66 8.48
CA SER A 16 -9.50 5.18 7.90
C SER A 16 -9.16 4.33 6.68
N PRO A 17 -9.08 4.90 5.46
CA PRO A 17 -8.63 4.14 4.28
C PRO A 17 -7.24 3.51 4.49
N ILE A 18 -6.45 4.04 5.41
CA ILE A 18 -5.15 3.48 5.83
C ILE A 18 -5.34 2.11 6.50
N ASP A 19 -6.35 1.95 7.35
CA ASP A 19 -6.59 0.69 8.06
C ASP A 19 -7.09 -0.40 7.11
N ASP A 20 -7.93 -0.06 6.14
CA ASP A 20 -8.36 -0.99 5.08
C ASP A 20 -7.17 -1.46 4.23
N LEU A 21 -6.26 -0.55 3.88
CA LEU A 21 -5.04 -0.90 3.13
C LEU A 21 -4.11 -1.79 3.96
N LYS A 22 -3.96 -1.52 5.25
CA LYS A 22 -3.19 -2.37 6.17
C LYS A 22 -3.83 -3.75 6.31
N GLN A 23 -5.16 -3.80 6.43
CA GLN A 23 -5.91 -5.05 6.50
C GLN A 23 -5.76 -5.85 5.20
N ALA A 24 -5.87 -5.23 4.04
CA ALA A 24 -5.65 -5.87 2.75
C ALA A 24 -4.23 -6.45 2.64
N ALA A 25 -3.20 -5.66 2.96
CA ALA A 25 -1.81 -6.12 2.96
C ALA A 25 -1.57 -7.31 3.91
N SER A 26 -2.27 -7.36 5.06
CA SER A 26 -2.16 -8.46 6.02
C SER A 26 -2.64 -9.82 5.48
N LYS A 27 -3.43 -9.82 4.40
CA LYS A 27 -3.95 -11.03 3.76
C LYS A 27 -3.10 -11.54 2.62
N MET A 28 -2.07 -10.78 2.22
CA MET A 28 -1.14 -11.14 1.16
C MET A 28 0.20 -11.57 1.77
N LEU A 29 0.96 -12.37 1.02
CA LEU A 29 2.30 -12.81 1.40
C LEU A 29 3.27 -12.64 0.22
N GLY A 30 4.57 -12.64 0.51
CA GLY A 30 5.62 -12.67 -0.50
C GLY A 30 5.52 -11.58 -1.57
N ALA A 31 5.73 -11.99 -2.82
CA ALA A 31 5.74 -11.09 -3.96
C ALA A 31 4.40 -10.37 -4.18
N GLU A 32 3.27 -11.03 -3.89
CA GLU A 32 1.95 -10.41 -3.99
C GLU A 32 1.84 -9.22 -3.04
N ARG A 33 2.20 -9.42 -1.77
CA ARG A 33 2.19 -8.34 -0.78
C ARG A 33 3.11 -7.20 -1.17
N ARG A 34 4.35 -7.49 -1.60
CA ARG A 34 5.28 -6.44 -2.07
C ARG A 34 4.75 -5.66 -3.25
N SER A 35 4.10 -6.34 -4.21
CA SER A 35 3.51 -5.69 -5.37
C SER A 35 2.39 -4.72 -4.97
N PHE A 36 1.56 -5.12 -4.00
CA PHE A 36 0.50 -4.29 -3.44
C PHE A 36 1.08 -3.10 -2.66
N GLU A 37 2.02 -3.35 -1.75
CA GLU A 37 2.68 -2.31 -0.95
C GLU A 37 3.37 -1.28 -1.85
N ALA A 38 4.09 -1.72 -2.90
CA ALA A 38 4.72 -0.84 -3.88
C ALA A 38 3.70 -0.03 -4.68
N ALA A 39 2.56 -0.61 -5.04
CA ALA A 39 1.51 0.11 -5.74
C ALA A 39 0.87 1.21 -4.87
N MET A 40 0.62 0.91 -3.60
CA MET A 40 0.10 1.90 -2.66
C MET A 40 1.15 2.96 -2.30
N ALA A 41 2.42 2.58 -2.16
CA ALA A 41 3.51 3.54 -1.94
C ALA A 41 3.67 4.50 -3.13
N LEU A 42 3.52 4.05 -4.37
CA LEU A 42 3.52 4.96 -5.53
C LEU A 42 2.33 5.91 -5.50
N LYS A 43 1.14 5.40 -5.16
CA LYS A 43 -0.10 6.19 -5.17
C LYS A 43 -0.17 7.23 -4.06
N TYR A 44 0.28 6.89 -2.85
CA TYR A 44 0.09 7.71 -1.65
C TYR A 44 1.39 8.28 -1.06
N CYS A 45 2.55 7.72 -1.42
CA CYS A 45 3.85 8.09 -0.86
C CYS A 45 4.88 8.49 -1.93
N GLN A 46 4.48 8.72 -3.18
CA GLN A 46 5.39 9.04 -4.29
C GLN A 46 6.53 8.01 -4.48
N GLY A 47 6.30 6.75 -4.09
CA GLY A 47 7.31 5.70 -4.10
C GLY A 47 8.34 5.77 -2.96
N ASN A 48 8.11 6.60 -1.94
CA ASN A 48 9.02 6.72 -0.80
C ASN A 48 8.72 5.67 0.28
N ALA A 49 9.63 4.71 0.43
CA ALA A 49 9.50 3.62 1.40
C ALA A 49 9.48 4.10 2.86
N ARG A 50 10.18 5.19 3.19
CA ARG A 50 10.14 5.78 4.55
C ARG A 50 8.77 6.36 4.86
N GLN A 51 8.12 7.00 3.90
CA GLN A 51 6.76 7.49 4.07
C GLN A 51 5.75 6.34 4.18
N ALA A 52 5.93 5.27 3.40
CA ALA A 52 5.09 4.08 3.49
C ALA A 52 5.20 3.40 4.86
N GLU A 53 6.39 3.34 5.45
CA GLU A 53 6.55 2.87 6.84
C GLU A 53 5.82 3.77 7.84
N LEU A 54 5.95 5.09 7.71
CA LEU A 54 5.30 6.03 8.63
C LEU A 54 3.77 6.01 8.55
N LEU A 55 3.21 5.87 7.34
CA LEU A 55 1.77 5.90 7.10
C LEU A 55 1.10 4.54 7.31
N PHE A 56 1.71 3.46 6.83
CA PHE A 56 1.10 2.13 6.82
C PHE A 56 1.74 1.15 7.81
N GLY A 57 2.94 1.44 8.32
CA GLY A 57 3.71 0.51 9.16
C GLY A 57 4.41 -0.60 8.37
N TRP A 58 4.49 -0.50 7.04
CA TRP A 58 5.13 -1.52 6.21
C TRP A 58 6.66 -1.42 6.24
N SER A 59 7.32 -2.57 6.10
CA SER A 59 8.78 -2.63 6.07
C SER A 59 9.32 -1.86 4.86
N ARG A 60 10.28 -0.94 5.10
CA ARG A 60 10.94 -0.19 4.03
C ARG A 60 11.55 -1.11 2.99
N HIS A 61 12.21 -2.19 3.45
CA HIS A 61 12.85 -3.16 2.59
C HIS A 61 11.85 -3.87 1.66
N SER A 62 10.66 -4.21 2.18
CA SER A 62 9.58 -4.84 1.41
C SER A 62 9.08 -3.91 0.30
N VAL A 63 8.86 -2.64 0.65
CA VAL A 63 8.39 -1.61 -0.28
C VAL A 63 9.45 -1.30 -1.35
N GLU A 64 10.71 -1.12 -0.96
CA GLU A 64 11.83 -0.89 -1.88
C GLU A 64 11.98 -2.04 -2.87
N LEU A 65 11.98 -3.29 -2.38
CA LEU A 65 12.04 -4.46 -3.24
C LEU A 65 10.86 -4.51 -4.21
N GLY A 66 9.63 -4.31 -3.73
CA GLY A 66 8.45 -4.27 -4.59
C GLY A 66 8.49 -3.17 -5.65
N LEU A 67 9.06 -2.00 -5.34
CA LEU A 67 9.27 -0.91 -6.30
C LEU A 67 10.29 -1.30 -7.38
N HIS A 68 11.39 -1.97 -7.01
CA HIS A 68 12.38 -2.47 -7.95
C HIS A 68 11.82 -3.59 -8.84
N GLU A 69 11.08 -4.53 -8.26
CA GLU A 69 10.40 -5.61 -8.99
C GLU A 69 9.41 -5.02 -10.00
N ARG A 70 8.58 -4.05 -9.57
CA ARG A 70 7.65 -3.36 -10.46
C ARG A 70 8.34 -2.58 -11.59
N ARG A 71 9.46 -1.91 -11.30
CA ARG A 71 10.23 -1.14 -12.30
C ARG A 71 10.91 -2.05 -13.34
N SER A 72 11.39 -3.21 -12.91
CA SER A 72 12.14 -4.15 -13.76
C SER A 72 11.25 -5.18 -14.47
N GLY A 73 10.05 -5.45 -13.94
CA GLY A 73 9.20 -6.56 -14.37
C GLY A 73 9.68 -7.93 -13.88
N VAL A 74 10.67 -7.98 -12.99
CA VAL A 74 11.27 -9.22 -12.46
C VAL A 74 10.85 -9.40 -11.00
N ILE A 75 10.42 -10.61 -10.62
CA ILE A 75 10.04 -10.95 -9.24
C ILE A 75 11.22 -11.65 -8.55
N CYS A 76 11.60 -11.18 -7.37
CA CYS A 76 12.60 -11.82 -6.53
C CYS A 76 12.01 -13.00 -5.76
N LEU A 77 12.52 -14.20 -6.05
CA LEU A 77 12.11 -15.48 -5.43
C LEU A 77 12.93 -15.85 -4.17
N GLY A 78 13.85 -14.99 -3.72
CA GLY A 78 14.71 -15.27 -2.57
C GLY A 78 13.98 -15.29 -1.22
N VAL A 79 14.67 -15.66 -0.14
CA VAL A 79 14.15 -15.79 1.25
C VAL A 79 13.35 -14.56 1.72
N GLN A 80 13.62 -13.37 1.18
CA GLN A 80 12.85 -12.15 1.45
C GLN A 80 11.37 -12.24 1.01
N ALA A 81 11.01 -13.19 0.14
CA ALA A 81 9.63 -13.56 -0.18
C ALA A 81 8.92 -14.33 0.94
N ALA A 82 9.63 -14.88 1.92
CA ALA A 82 9.03 -15.55 3.07
C ALA A 82 8.79 -14.62 4.27
N PHE A 83 9.53 -13.50 4.37
CA PHE A 83 9.55 -12.66 5.59
C PHE A 83 9.05 -11.22 5.38
N CYS A 84 8.57 -10.85 4.20
CA CYS A 84 7.92 -9.56 4.00
C CYS A 84 6.52 -9.60 4.61
N GLY A 85 6.38 -9.17 5.87
CA GLY A 85 5.03 -9.10 6.43
C GLY A 85 4.84 -8.66 7.88
N ASN A 86 5.88 -8.60 8.71
CA ASN A 86 5.66 -8.18 10.10
C ASN A 86 6.85 -7.39 10.65
N LYS A 87 6.53 -6.25 11.27
CA LYS A 87 7.40 -5.53 12.17
C LYS A 87 6.68 -5.45 13.51
#